data_AF-A0A7D9EX25-F1
#
_entry.id   AF-A0A7D9EX25-F1
#
_cell.length_a   1.000
_cell.length_b   1.000
_cell.length_c   1.000
_cell.angle_alpha   90.00
_cell.angle_beta   90.00
_cell.angle_gamma   90.00
#
_symmetry.space_group_name_H-M   'P 1'
#
loop_
_entity.id
_entity.type
_entity.pdbx_description
1 polymer ?
#
loop_
_entity_poly.entity_id
_entity_poly.type
_entity_poly.pdbx_seq_one_letter_code
_entity_poly.pdbx_strand_id
1 'polypeptide(L)'
;MLDDFTAAQLNTMIPMGQSETFPIIHAHVTRLKTNIILQLREATYEVCGLNCAENRFCVAFNYKEKSEGNEWNCQLTNTTQHKFDNNASENKRVWTFIKDNVDRSQVASCRGEVNECRNGGTMIWDPEKPFNCLCKKGYEGELCEKANQKLLSSCKELLQRNRALSNGIYQLQNTDSVEQYQVYCHMTELSGCGQGGWTLVMKVDGNKNEFNYSSPYWTNKETYAVEDGLEGLNEKQTKLASYWNTPFNKICLGMKVNGATKWIALNYTTNSLHSVIEDGTFKGTTFGRKAWKSLIDDSYLQENCNEEGFNIQGVYNYGTSQWNMKIRIGLVANNQNNCGTCDSCIGFGTS
;
A
#
# COMPACT_ATOMS: atom_id res chain seq x y z
N MET A 1 18.71 34.34 56.90
CA MET A 1 19.75 35.22 56.38
C MET A 1 19.48 35.38 54.91
N LEU A 2 19.03 36.58 54.54
CA LEU A 2 19.10 37.10 53.18
C LEU A 2 20.59 37.12 52.77
N ASP A 3 20.89 36.82 51.51
CA ASP A 3 21.75 37.66 50.66
C ASP A 3 21.73 37.15 49.20
N ASP A 4 21.26 38.05 48.35
CA ASP A 4 21.58 38.34 46.94
C ASP A 4 22.30 37.30 46.07
N PHE A 5 21.60 36.81 45.04
CA PHE A 5 22.22 36.45 43.76
C PHE A 5 21.86 37.51 42.71
N THR A 6 22.77 38.47 42.57
CA THR A 6 22.76 39.51 41.55
C THR A 6 22.88 38.93 40.14
N ALA A 7 22.07 39.49 39.24
CA ALA A 7 22.09 39.30 37.80
C ALA A 7 23.47 39.63 37.19
N ALA A 8 24.31 38.62 36.95
CA ALA A 8 25.49 38.74 36.10
C ALA A 8 26.05 37.36 35.72
N GLN A 9 25.37 36.60 34.85
CA GLN A 9 26.00 35.46 34.15
C GLN A 9 25.31 34.96 32.87
N LEU A 10 24.42 35.75 32.25
CA LEU A 10 23.99 35.53 30.85
C LEU A 10 24.73 36.47 29.91
N ASN A 11 26.01 36.18 29.66
CA ASN A 11 26.78 36.82 28.59
C ASN A 11 27.51 35.75 27.78
N THR A 12 26.75 35.08 26.92
CA THR A 12 27.24 34.52 25.65
C THR A 12 26.22 34.87 24.58
N MET A 13 26.18 36.16 24.21
CA MET A 13 25.44 36.64 23.04
C MET A 13 26.12 36.12 21.77
N ILE A 14 25.44 35.22 21.06
CA ILE A 14 25.69 34.99 19.63
C ILE A 14 25.06 36.18 18.88
N PRO A 15 25.68 36.75 17.83
CA PRO A 15 25.13 37.92 17.16
C PRO A 15 23.80 37.57 16.49
N MET A 16 22.71 38.21 16.92
CA MET A 16 21.44 38.20 16.19
C MET A 16 21.63 38.96 14.88
N GLY A 17 21.96 38.22 13.82
CA GLY A 17 21.94 38.72 12.46
C GLY A 17 20.51 38.84 11.97
N GLN A 18 20.11 40.08 11.64
CA GLN A 18 18.97 40.49 10.82
C GLN A 18 17.56 40.02 11.24
N SER A 19 16.71 41.03 11.45
CA SER A 19 15.25 40.96 11.61
C SER A 19 14.58 39.99 10.64
N GLU A 20 14.33 38.76 11.07
CA GLU A 20 13.35 37.87 10.46
C GLU A 20 12.02 38.06 11.19
N THR A 21 11.15 38.90 10.64
CA THR A 21 9.76 39.01 11.12
C THR A 21 9.03 37.70 10.82
N PHE A 22 8.50 37.02 11.83
CA PHE A 22 7.69 35.81 11.60
C PHE A 22 6.51 36.13 10.67
N PRO A 23 6.22 35.32 9.64
CA PRO A 23 5.15 35.62 8.71
C PRO A 23 3.80 35.50 9.39
N ILE A 24 3.08 36.62 9.44
CA ILE A 24 1.70 36.67 9.92
C ILE A 24 0.82 35.89 8.94
N ILE A 25 0.15 34.85 9.42
CA ILE A 25 -0.82 34.10 8.62
C ILE A 25 -2.17 34.86 8.63
N HIS A 26 -2.62 35.26 9.83
CA HIS A 26 -3.88 35.96 10.01
C HIS A 26 -3.78 37.00 11.13
N ALA A 27 -4.25 38.22 10.89
CA ALA A 27 -4.42 39.26 11.90
C ALA A 27 -5.89 39.36 12.34
N HIS A 28 -6.13 39.98 13.49
CA HIS A 28 -7.47 40.20 14.06
C HIS A 28 -8.31 38.93 14.22
N VAL A 29 -7.68 37.88 14.75
CA VAL A 29 -8.33 36.59 14.96
C VAL A 29 -8.77 36.42 16.42
N THR A 30 -9.64 35.44 16.63
CA THR A 30 -10.05 35.02 17.98
C THR A 30 -9.01 34.12 18.65
N ARG A 31 -9.08 34.02 19.97
CA ARG A 31 -8.35 33.01 20.74
C ARG A 31 -8.60 31.59 20.21
N LEU A 32 -7.55 30.77 20.16
CA LEU A 32 -7.66 29.34 19.83
C LEU A 32 -8.48 28.60 20.90
N LYS A 33 -9.33 27.67 20.47
CA LYS A 33 -10.15 26.81 21.34
C LYS A 33 -9.71 25.34 21.35
N THR A 34 -8.96 24.90 20.34
CA THR A 34 -8.55 23.51 20.14
C THR A 34 -7.11 23.43 19.65
N ASN A 35 -6.48 22.26 19.72
CA ASN A 35 -5.10 22.00 19.28
C ASN A 35 -4.07 22.97 19.88
N ILE A 36 -4.23 23.25 21.18
CA ILE A 36 -3.36 24.15 21.93
C ILE A 36 -2.33 23.30 22.66
N ILE A 37 -1.06 23.44 22.30
CA ILE A 37 0.05 22.71 22.92
C ILE A 37 0.37 23.33 24.29
N LEU A 38 0.46 24.65 24.33
CA LEU A 38 0.86 25.42 25.50
C LEU A 38 0.16 26.79 25.48
N GLN A 39 -0.12 27.34 26.66
CA GLN A 39 -0.57 28.71 26.81
C GLN A 39 0.31 29.42 27.83
N LEU A 40 0.57 30.70 27.58
CA LEU A 40 1.38 31.54 28.46
C LEU A 40 0.62 32.84 28.77
N ARG A 41 0.80 33.31 30.01
CA ARG A 41 0.17 34.55 30.49
C ARG A 41 1.10 35.74 30.48
N GLU A 42 2.41 35.59 30.33
CA GLU A 42 3.37 36.71 30.42
C GLU A 42 4.44 36.65 29.33
N ALA A 43 4.11 36.14 28.15
CA ALA A 43 5.08 36.05 27.06
C ALA A 43 5.17 37.39 26.32
N THR A 44 6.38 37.88 26.02
CA THR A 44 6.53 38.85 24.92
C THR A 44 6.30 38.14 23.58
N TYR A 45 6.19 38.91 22.50
CA TYR A 45 6.09 38.34 21.15
C TYR A 45 7.25 37.38 20.85
N GLU A 46 8.47 37.81 21.16
CA GLU A 46 9.70 37.04 20.97
C GLU A 46 9.72 35.80 21.86
N VAL A 47 9.31 35.92 23.12
CA VAL A 47 9.24 34.78 24.05
C VAL A 47 8.21 33.76 23.57
N CYS A 48 7.07 34.20 23.04
CA CYS A 48 6.06 33.30 22.47
C CYS A 48 6.60 32.53 21.27
N GLY A 49 7.30 33.23 20.37
CA GLY A 49 7.99 32.63 19.23
C GLY A 49 9.08 31.64 19.64
N LEU A 50 9.94 32.01 20.60
CA LEU A 50 10.99 31.13 21.13
C LEU A 50 10.42 29.87 21.77
N ASN A 51 9.34 29.97 22.55
CA ASN A 51 8.68 28.80 23.12
C ASN A 51 8.08 27.90 22.02
N CYS A 52 7.65 28.45 20.88
CA CYS A 52 7.25 27.65 19.72
C CYS A 52 8.46 26.95 19.08
N ALA A 53 9.56 27.68 18.88
CA ALA A 53 10.76 27.14 18.27
C ALA A 53 11.41 26.01 19.09
N GLU A 54 11.36 26.11 20.42
CA GLU A 54 11.83 25.09 21.36
C GLU A 54 10.85 23.91 21.52
N ASN A 55 9.57 24.10 21.19
CA ASN A 55 8.59 23.03 21.28
C ASN A 55 8.55 22.22 19.99
N ARG A 56 9.00 20.97 20.03
CA ARG A 56 9.10 20.09 18.86
C ARG A 56 7.82 19.86 18.05
N PHE A 57 6.64 20.13 18.61
CA PHE A 57 5.37 19.98 17.90
C PHE A 57 4.78 21.31 17.42
N CYS A 58 5.32 22.46 17.83
CA CYS A 58 4.76 23.75 17.47
C CYS A 58 5.08 24.14 16.03
N VAL A 59 4.07 24.51 15.25
CA VAL A 59 4.22 24.98 13.86
C VAL A 59 3.72 26.40 13.67
N ALA A 60 2.98 26.92 14.66
CA ALA A 60 2.43 28.26 14.67
C ALA A 60 2.05 28.64 16.11
N PHE A 61 1.90 29.95 16.34
CA PHE A 61 1.43 30.47 17.61
C PHE A 61 0.42 31.61 17.39
N ASN A 62 -0.48 31.78 18.36
CA ASN A 62 -1.45 32.86 18.42
C ASN A 62 -1.06 33.81 19.55
N TYR A 63 -0.82 35.07 19.23
CA TYR A 63 -0.31 36.07 20.17
C TYR A 63 -1.22 37.30 20.23
N LYS A 64 -1.34 37.92 21.40
CA LYS A 64 -1.90 39.27 21.54
C LYS A 64 -1.03 40.11 22.45
N GLU A 65 -1.02 41.42 22.21
CA GLU A 65 -0.49 42.35 23.21
C GLU A 65 -1.44 42.41 24.41
N LYS A 66 -0.87 42.56 25.61
CA LYS A 66 -1.65 42.64 26.84
C LYS A 66 -2.30 44.01 26.99
N SER A 67 -3.53 44.01 27.48
CA SER A 67 -4.16 45.16 28.12
C SER A 67 -4.08 45.10 29.66
N GLU A 68 -3.95 43.90 30.24
CA GLU A 68 -3.92 43.68 31.70
C GLU A 68 -2.88 42.62 32.10
N GLY A 69 -2.41 42.68 33.35
CA GLY A 69 -1.26 41.91 33.85
C GLY A 69 -1.41 40.38 33.83
N ASN A 70 -2.62 39.83 33.93
CA ASN A 70 -2.84 38.38 34.15
C ASN A 70 -3.56 37.65 32.99
N GLU A 71 -3.65 38.29 31.82
CA GLU A 71 -4.31 37.68 30.65
C GLU A 71 -3.41 36.68 29.92
N TRP A 72 -4.01 35.57 29.45
CA TRP A 72 -3.38 34.72 28.45
C TRP A 72 -3.10 35.55 27.19
N ASN A 73 -1.86 35.55 26.74
CA ASN A 73 -1.43 36.38 25.62
C ASN A 73 -0.61 35.62 24.58
N CYS A 74 -0.35 34.33 24.79
CA CYS A 74 0.33 33.45 23.84
C CYS A 74 -0.28 32.04 23.89
N GLN A 75 -0.51 31.45 22.71
CA GLN A 75 -0.98 30.07 22.55
C GLN A 75 -0.19 29.37 21.43
N LEU A 76 0.45 28.25 21.74
CA LEU A 76 1.19 27.44 20.77
C LEU A 76 0.29 26.38 20.15
N THR A 77 0.52 26.03 18.88
CA THR A 77 -0.28 25.00 18.19
C THR A 77 0.55 24.14 17.25
N ASN A 78 0.11 22.89 17.07
CA ASN A 78 0.73 21.91 16.19
C ASN A 78 0.13 21.90 14.77
N THR A 79 -0.76 22.84 14.46
CA THR A 79 -1.38 22.96 13.14
C THR A 79 -1.55 24.42 12.73
N THR A 80 -1.41 24.68 11.42
CA THR A 80 -1.76 25.99 10.84
C THR A 80 -3.24 26.07 10.43
N GLN A 81 -3.99 24.97 10.54
CA GLN A 81 -5.38 24.87 10.08
C GLN A 81 -6.36 25.13 11.21
N HIS A 82 -6.59 26.41 11.53
CA HIS A 82 -7.59 26.84 12.51
C HIS A 82 -8.78 27.53 11.84
N LYS A 83 -9.97 27.35 12.42
CA LYS A 83 -11.17 28.13 12.07
C LYS A 83 -11.39 29.21 13.12
N PHE A 84 -11.29 30.46 12.71
CA PHE A 84 -11.52 31.62 13.58
C PHE A 84 -12.98 32.10 13.46
N ASP A 85 -13.51 32.63 14.55
CA ASP A 85 -14.88 33.17 14.58
C ASP A 85 -14.90 34.62 14.09
N ASN A 86 -15.25 34.79 12.81
CA ASN A 86 -15.29 36.09 12.17
C ASN A 86 -16.45 36.98 12.66
N ASN A 87 -17.46 36.40 13.32
CA ASN A 87 -18.62 37.13 13.85
C ASN A 87 -18.42 37.60 15.29
N ALA A 88 -17.28 37.25 15.91
CA ALA A 88 -16.95 37.71 17.24
C ALA A 88 -16.76 39.24 17.29
N SER A 89 -17.11 39.84 18.42
CA SER A 89 -16.90 41.26 18.69
C SER A 89 -15.42 41.64 18.58
N GLU A 90 -15.13 42.90 18.21
CA GLU A 90 -13.75 43.38 17.97
C GLU A 90 -12.83 43.17 19.17
N ASN A 91 -13.34 43.35 20.39
CA ASN A 91 -12.60 43.09 21.62
C ASN A 91 -12.16 41.62 21.80
N LYS A 92 -12.74 40.66 21.06
CA LYS A 92 -12.33 39.25 21.04
C LYS A 92 -11.38 38.93 19.88
N ARG A 93 -11.33 39.77 18.85
CA ARG A 93 -10.53 39.63 17.63
C ARG A 93 -9.22 40.43 17.71
N VAL A 94 -8.55 40.33 18.86
CA VAL A 94 -7.33 41.08 19.19
C VAL A 94 -6.05 40.24 19.04
N TRP A 95 -6.17 39.01 18.53
CA TRP A 95 -5.04 38.11 18.40
C TRP A 95 -4.47 38.13 16.98
N THR A 96 -3.21 37.75 16.85
CA THR A 96 -2.49 37.58 15.60
C THR A 96 -1.94 36.16 15.55
N PHE A 97 -2.32 35.41 14.51
CA PHE A 97 -1.89 34.04 14.26
C PHE A 97 -0.71 34.02 13.31
N ILE A 98 0.40 33.44 13.78
CA ILE A 98 1.73 33.60 13.21
C ILE A 98 2.31 32.21 12.96
N LYS A 99 2.86 32.00 11.77
CA LYS A 99 3.58 30.76 11.47
C LYS A 99 4.97 30.84 12.10
N ASP A 100 5.36 29.77 12.78
CA ASP A 100 6.76 29.64 13.15
C ASP A 100 7.54 28.98 12.01
N ASN A 101 8.60 29.66 11.56
CA ASN A 101 9.46 29.22 10.48
C ASN A 101 10.90 28.98 10.95
N VAL A 102 11.16 28.99 12.26
CA VAL A 102 12.50 28.88 12.80
C VAL A 102 13.12 27.53 12.43
N ASP A 103 14.30 27.58 11.80
CA ASP A 103 15.15 26.42 11.60
C ASP A 103 15.67 25.92 12.96
N ARG A 104 15.02 24.88 13.48
CA ARG A 104 15.34 24.30 14.79
C ARG A 104 16.75 23.73 14.88
N SER A 105 17.44 23.47 13.76
CA SER A 105 18.84 23.03 13.78
C SER A 105 19.77 24.09 14.40
N GLN A 106 19.36 25.37 14.37
CA GLN A 106 20.11 26.48 14.94
C GLN A 106 19.91 26.64 16.45
N VAL A 107 18.85 26.05 17.02
CA VAL A 107 18.54 26.14 18.45
C VAL A 107 19.31 25.05 19.21
N ALA A 108 20.22 25.46 20.09
CA ALA A 108 21.13 24.54 20.79
C ALA A 108 20.40 23.50 21.65
N SER A 109 19.27 23.87 22.28
CA SER A 109 18.41 22.94 23.04
C SER A 109 17.76 21.88 22.15
N CYS A 110 17.54 22.16 20.87
CA CYS A 110 16.90 21.25 19.92
C CYS A 110 17.87 20.26 19.25
N ARG A 111 19.19 20.45 19.37
CA ARG A 111 20.21 19.60 18.71
C ARG A 111 20.25 18.16 19.25
N GLY A 112 19.68 17.92 20.43
CA GLY A 112 19.58 16.60 21.06
C GLY A 112 18.24 15.89 20.85
N GLU A 113 17.30 16.47 20.10
CA GLU A 113 16.01 15.85 19.85
C GLU A 113 16.18 14.68 18.86
N VAL A 114 16.16 13.47 19.40
CA VAL A 114 16.19 12.24 18.60
C VAL A 114 14.78 11.72 18.47
N ASN A 115 14.37 11.34 17.25
CA ASN A 115 13.08 10.68 17.05
C ASN A 115 13.00 9.40 17.91
N GLU A 116 12.15 9.40 18.94
CA GLU A 116 12.02 8.26 19.86
C GLU A 116 11.23 7.08 19.24
N CYS A 117 10.53 7.31 18.13
CA CYS A 117 9.85 6.26 17.39
C CYS A 117 10.87 5.38 16.64
N ARG A 118 10.83 4.07 16.90
CA ARG A 118 11.71 3.10 16.27
C ARG A 118 11.27 2.76 14.85
N ASN A 119 12.14 2.08 14.12
CA ASN A 119 11.84 1.47 12.81
C ASN A 119 11.28 2.45 11.76
N GLY A 120 11.69 3.72 11.83
CA GLY A 120 11.23 4.77 10.93
C GLY A 120 9.78 5.23 11.18
N GLY A 121 9.27 5.04 12.39
CA GLY A 121 8.04 5.67 12.84
C GLY A 121 8.17 7.19 12.97
N THR A 122 7.05 7.89 12.91
CA THR A 122 6.99 9.36 12.99
C THR A 122 6.35 9.77 14.31
N MET A 123 6.99 10.65 15.07
CA MET A 123 6.38 11.24 16.26
C MET A 123 5.26 12.20 15.89
N ILE A 124 4.16 12.12 16.62
CA ILE A 124 3.03 13.02 16.52
C ILE A 124 2.66 13.54 17.90
N TRP A 125 2.13 14.77 17.93
CA TRP A 125 1.64 15.37 19.16
C TRP A 125 0.43 14.62 19.70
N ASP A 126 0.38 14.44 21.02
CA ASP A 126 -0.74 13.87 21.74
C ASP A 126 -1.08 14.79 22.95
N PRO A 127 -2.36 15.04 23.24
CA PRO A 127 -2.77 15.89 24.36
C PRO A 127 -2.61 15.23 25.75
N GLU A 128 -2.55 13.90 25.82
CA GLU A 128 -2.51 13.11 27.05
C GLU A 128 -1.12 12.50 27.33
N LYS A 129 -0.28 12.37 26.30
CA LYS A 129 1.08 11.81 26.38
C LYS A 129 2.14 12.80 25.86
N PRO A 130 3.43 12.62 26.21
CA PRO A 130 4.51 13.44 25.65
C PRO A 130 4.55 13.42 24.11
N PHE A 131 4.26 12.25 23.52
CA PHE A 131 4.10 12.03 22.09
C PHE A 131 3.40 10.69 21.84
N ASN A 132 2.92 10.49 20.61
CA ASN A 132 2.57 9.18 20.06
C ASN A 132 3.44 8.88 18.83
N CYS A 133 3.56 7.60 18.48
CA CYS A 133 4.22 7.18 17.26
C CYS A 133 3.24 6.71 16.19
N LEU A 134 3.34 7.29 15.00
CA LEU A 134 2.73 6.77 13.80
C LEU A 134 3.67 5.74 13.15
N CYS A 135 3.35 4.46 13.25
CA CYS A 135 4.22 3.39 12.78
C CYS A 135 4.18 3.21 11.26
N LYS A 136 5.36 2.96 10.69
CA LYS A 136 5.50 2.54 9.29
C LYS A 136 4.86 1.16 9.10
N LYS A 137 4.28 0.91 7.92
CA LYS A 137 3.66 -0.38 7.58
C LYS A 137 4.60 -1.54 7.91
N GLY A 138 4.10 -2.52 8.67
CA GLY A 138 4.86 -3.68 9.14
C GLY A 138 5.43 -3.57 10.55
N TYR A 139 5.16 -2.47 11.27
CA TYR A 139 5.54 -2.27 12.66
C TYR A 139 4.35 -1.83 13.50
N GLU A 140 4.38 -2.18 14.79
CA GLU A 140 3.38 -1.82 15.80
C GLU A 140 4.05 -1.66 17.17
N GLY A 141 3.27 -1.33 18.20
CA GLY A 141 3.76 -0.99 19.53
C GLY A 141 3.77 0.51 19.76
N GLU A 142 3.92 0.90 21.03
CA GLU A 142 3.84 2.31 21.44
C GLU A 142 4.96 3.16 20.83
N LEU A 143 6.14 2.55 20.62
CA LEU A 143 7.30 3.16 20.00
C LEU A 143 7.63 2.53 18.64
N CYS A 144 6.68 1.82 18.02
CA CYS A 144 6.90 1.03 16.80
C CYS A 144 8.02 -0.02 16.95
N GLU A 145 8.24 -0.52 18.16
CA GLU A 145 9.31 -1.43 18.52
C GLU A 145 9.07 -2.87 18.05
N LYS A 146 7.82 -3.23 17.78
CA LYS A 146 7.44 -4.58 17.36
C LYS A 146 7.36 -4.60 15.84
N ALA A 147 8.18 -5.45 15.21
CA ALA A 147 7.89 -5.86 13.85
C ALA A 147 6.60 -6.68 13.90
N ASN A 148 5.59 -6.27 13.14
CA ASN A 148 4.34 -7.00 13.06
C ASN A 148 4.69 -8.40 12.52
N GLN A 149 4.54 -9.42 13.38
CA GLN A 149 4.76 -10.81 13.01
C GLN A 149 3.63 -11.35 12.14
N LYS A 150 2.72 -10.50 11.62
CA LYS A 150 1.83 -10.89 10.53
C LYS A 150 2.69 -11.49 9.43
N LEU A 151 2.58 -12.80 9.27
CA LEU A 151 3.20 -13.50 8.15
C LEU A 151 2.70 -12.81 6.90
N LEU A 152 3.62 -12.52 5.99
CA LEU A 152 3.29 -11.79 4.78
C LEU A 152 2.33 -12.64 3.95
N SER A 153 1.38 -11.99 3.29
CA SER A 153 0.29 -12.70 2.60
C SER A 153 0.65 -13.07 1.15
N SER A 154 1.85 -12.68 0.70
CA SER A 154 2.33 -12.99 -0.65
C SER A 154 3.86 -13.07 -0.74
N CYS A 155 4.34 -13.78 -1.76
CA CYS A 155 5.75 -13.80 -2.15
C CYS A 155 6.27 -12.41 -2.52
N LYS A 156 5.39 -11.52 -3.01
CA LYS A 156 5.77 -10.16 -3.37
C LYS A 156 6.17 -9.34 -2.14
N GLU A 157 5.38 -9.44 -1.08
CA GLU A 157 5.67 -8.78 0.20
C GLU A 157 6.96 -9.35 0.82
N LEU A 158 7.16 -10.68 0.77
CA LEU A 158 8.41 -11.32 1.21
C LEU A 158 9.63 -10.72 0.51
N LEU A 159 9.60 -10.66 -0.82
CA LEU A 159 10.70 -10.12 -1.60
C LEU A 159 10.90 -8.61 -1.36
N GLN A 160 9.83 -7.85 -1.13
CA GLN A 160 9.94 -6.43 -0.79
C GLN A 160 10.61 -6.20 0.56
N ARG A 161 10.33 -7.07 1.55
CA ARG A 161 10.94 -7.02 2.88
C ARG A 161 12.40 -7.45 2.88
N ASN A 162 12.74 -8.49 2.12
CA ASN A 162 14.11 -8.97 1.97
C ASN A 162 14.40 -9.29 0.50
N ARG A 163 15.20 -8.43 -0.15
CA ARG A 163 15.56 -8.55 -1.57
C ARG A 163 16.56 -9.67 -1.86
N ALA A 164 17.16 -10.26 -0.84
CA ALA A 164 18.11 -11.37 -0.98
C ALA A 164 17.42 -12.75 -0.98
N LEU A 165 16.09 -12.82 -0.89
CA LEU A 165 15.37 -14.09 -0.92
C LEU A 165 15.49 -14.76 -2.30
N SER A 166 15.79 -16.06 -2.28
CA SER A 166 15.90 -16.91 -3.47
C SER A 166 14.56 -17.61 -3.78
N ASN A 167 14.46 -18.25 -4.94
CA ASN A 167 13.34 -19.14 -5.24
C ASN A 167 13.27 -20.24 -4.18
N GLY A 168 12.06 -20.63 -3.77
CA GLY A 168 11.90 -21.68 -2.77
C GLY A 168 10.53 -21.72 -2.11
N ILE A 169 10.43 -22.54 -1.07
CA ILE A 169 9.21 -22.73 -0.28
C ILE A 169 9.18 -21.71 0.85
N TYR A 170 8.05 -21.03 0.99
CA TYR A 170 7.83 -20.04 2.04
C TYR A 170 6.49 -20.27 2.72
N GLN A 171 6.41 -19.87 3.99
CA GLN A 171 5.15 -19.80 4.73
C GLN A 171 4.48 -18.45 4.47
N LEU A 172 3.23 -18.50 4.01
CA LEU A 172 2.34 -17.33 3.93
C LEU A 172 1.20 -17.47 4.92
N GLN A 173 0.57 -16.35 5.25
CA GLN A 173 -0.65 -16.31 6.06
C GLN A 173 -1.78 -15.66 5.26
N ASN A 174 -2.98 -16.21 5.45
CA ASN A 174 -4.20 -15.67 4.89
C ASN A 174 -4.41 -14.21 5.35
N THR A 175 -4.93 -13.35 4.48
CA THR A 175 -5.28 -11.96 4.85
C THR A 175 -6.40 -11.90 5.88
N ASP A 176 -7.34 -12.86 5.82
CA ASP A 176 -8.61 -12.86 6.53
C ASP A 176 -8.69 -13.94 7.63
N SER A 177 -7.68 -14.81 7.73
CA SER A 177 -7.60 -15.84 8.78
C SER A 177 -6.18 -15.98 9.31
N VAL A 178 -6.03 -16.58 10.50
CA VAL A 178 -4.72 -16.88 11.06
C VAL A 178 -4.05 -18.11 10.41
N GLU A 179 -4.74 -18.76 9.47
CA GLU A 179 -4.28 -19.96 8.78
C GLU A 179 -3.02 -19.68 7.96
N GLN A 180 -2.05 -20.59 8.09
CA GLN A 180 -0.78 -20.55 7.39
C GLN A 180 -0.69 -21.70 6.40
N TYR A 181 -0.05 -21.45 5.26
CA TYR A 181 0.17 -22.47 4.25
C TYR A 181 1.50 -22.27 3.55
N GLN A 182 2.10 -23.38 3.11
CA GLN A 182 3.30 -23.37 2.31
C GLN A 182 2.97 -23.04 0.86
N VAL A 183 3.86 -22.29 0.22
CA VAL A 183 3.77 -22.00 -1.20
C VAL A 183 5.16 -21.94 -1.81
N TYR A 184 5.26 -22.26 -3.10
CA TYR A 184 6.45 -21.95 -3.86
C TYR A 184 6.42 -20.48 -4.30
N CYS A 185 7.48 -19.75 -3.94
CA CYS A 185 7.73 -18.39 -4.39
C CYS A 185 8.81 -18.36 -5.47
N HIS A 186 8.49 -17.73 -6.60
CA HIS A 186 9.47 -17.40 -7.63
C HIS A 186 9.95 -15.96 -7.42
N MET A 187 11.11 -15.81 -6.77
CA MET A 187 11.73 -14.55 -6.37
C MET A 187 12.57 -13.90 -7.47
N THR A 188 12.99 -14.66 -8.48
CA THR A 188 13.78 -14.15 -9.62
C THR A 188 12.91 -13.59 -10.74
N GLU A 189 13.54 -12.94 -11.72
CA GLU A 189 12.86 -12.43 -12.90
C GLU A 189 12.24 -13.56 -13.74
N LEU A 190 10.99 -13.36 -14.16
CA LEU A 190 10.35 -14.10 -15.23
C LEU A 190 10.18 -13.17 -16.43
N SER A 191 10.87 -13.45 -17.53
CA SER A 191 10.77 -12.68 -18.78
C SER A 191 9.31 -12.60 -19.24
N GLY A 192 8.76 -11.39 -19.39
CA GLY A 192 7.35 -11.15 -19.70
C GLY A 192 6.45 -10.87 -18.48
N CYS A 193 6.88 -11.22 -17.28
CA CYS A 193 6.12 -10.98 -16.05
C CYS A 193 6.77 -9.93 -15.13
N GLY A 194 8.10 -9.93 -15.00
CA GLY A 194 8.88 -8.93 -14.27
C GLY A 194 9.78 -9.54 -13.18
N GLN A 195 10.35 -8.67 -12.34
CA GLN A 195 11.48 -8.91 -11.42
C GLN A 195 11.27 -9.91 -10.27
N GLY A 196 10.19 -10.69 -10.25
CA GLY A 196 9.95 -11.72 -9.24
C GLY A 196 9.04 -11.32 -8.07
N GLY A 197 8.96 -12.24 -7.10
CA GLY A 197 8.00 -12.22 -5.99
C GLY A 197 6.67 -12.84 -6.38
N TRP A 198 6.67 -13.81 -7.29
CA TRP A 198 5.46 -14.50 -7.77
C TRP A 198 5.06 -15.62 -6.82
N THR A 199 3.79 -15.62 -6.42
CA THR A 199 3.16 -16.69 -5.64
C THR A 199 2.56 -17.72 -6.59
N LEU A 200 3.04 -18.97 -6.56
CA LEU A 200 2.43 -20.04 -7.36
C LEU A 200 1.03 -20.36 -6.82
N VAL A 201 0.03 -20.45 -7.71
CA VAL A 201 -1.36 -20.77 -7.33
C VAL A 201 -1.83 -22.12 -7.88
N MET A 202 -1.41 -22.47 -9.10
CA MET A 202 -1.87 -23.66 -9.81
C MET A 202 -0.89 -24.00 -10.95
N LYS A 203 -0.80 -25.29 -11.29
CA LYS A 203 -0.19 -25.80 -12.52
C LYS A 203 -1.17 -26.79 -13.15
N VAL A 204 -1.35 -26.70 -14.47
CA VAL A 204 -2.26 -27.57 -15.22
C VAL A 204 -1.46 -28.33 -16.27
N ASP A 205 -1.61 -29.65 -16.30
CA ASP A 205 -1.01 -30.50 -17.34
C ASP A 205 -1.99 -30.64 -18.51
N GLY A 206 -1.62 -30.08 -19.66
CA GLY A 206 -2.46 -30.09 -20.87
C GLY A 206 -2.69 -31.48 -21.48
N ASN A 207 -1.96 -32.51 -21.02
CA ASN A 207 -2.17 -33.90 -21.45
C ASN A 207 -3.17 -34.65 -20.56
N LYS A 208 -3.71 -34.01 -19.52
CA LYS A 208 -4.62 -34.64 -18.56
C LYS A 208 -5.91 -33.85 -18.40
N ASN A 209 -6.93 -34.51 -17.87
CA ASN A 209 -8.29 -33.99 -17.78
C ASN A 209 -8.67 -33.47 -16.39
N GLU A 210 -7.82 -33.59 -15.36
CA GLU A 210 -8.19 -33.22 -13.98
C GLU A 210 -8.57 -31.73 -13.84
N PHE A 211 -8.02 -30.87 -14.69
CA PHE A 211 -8.30 -29.44 -14.70
C PHE A 211 -9.01 -28.97 -15.97
N ASN A 212 -9.76 -29.83 -16.66
CA ASN A 212 -10.64 -29.40 -17.75
C ASN A 212 -11.64 -28.32 -17.27
N TYR A 213 -12.34 -27.65 -18.19
CA TYR A 213 -13.26 -26.56 -17.84
C TYR A 213 -14.26 -26.93 -16.74
N SER A 214 -14.85 -28.12 -16.81
CA SER A 214 -15.91 -28.58 -15.91
C SER A 214 -15.40 -29.06 -14.56
N SER A 215 -14.08 -29.11 -14.35
CA SER A 215 -13.49 -29.59 -13.11
C SER A 215 -13.95 -28.75 -11.91
N PRO A 216 -14.38 -29.40 -10.80
CA PRO A 216 -14.77 -28.68 -9.58
C PRO A 216 -13.58 -27.96 -8.94
N TYR A 217 -12.35 -28.32 -9.28
CA TYR A 217 -11.15 -27.64 -8.77
C TYR A 217 -11.06 -26.17 -9.18
N TRP A 218 -11.78 -25.72 -10.21
CA TRP A 218 -11.82 -24.30 -10.56
C TRP A 218 -12.64 -23.46 -9.58
N THR A 219 -13.70 -24.03 -9.01
CA THR A 219 -14.72 -23.29 -8.23
C THR A 219 -14.71 -23.63 -6.74
N ASN A 220 -14.10 -24.74 -6.32
CA ASN A 220 -13.97 -25.08 -4.90
C ASN A 220 -12.74 -24.45 -4.23
N LYS A 221 -12.68 -24.49 -2.89
CA LYS A 221 -11.52 -24.09 -2.08
C LYS A 221 -10.77 -25.32 -1.55
N GLU A 222 -10.54 -26.30 -2.42
CA GLU A 222 -9.76 -27.50 -2.11
C GLU A 222 -8.40 -27.45 -2.82
N THR A 223 -7.37 -28.00 -2.16
CA THR A 223 -6.04 -28.21 -2.74
C THR A 223 -5.99 -29.48 -3.57
N TYR A 224 -5.01 -29.56 -4.47
CA TYR A 224 -4.69 -30.76 -5.23
C TYR A 224 -3.18 -30.90 -5.34
N ALA A 225 -2.63 -32.06 -5.01
CA ALA A 225 -1.19 -32.38 -5.12
C ALA A 225 -0.27 -31.25 -4.59
N VAL A 226 -0.40 -30.93 -3.30
CA VAL A 226 0.32 -29.80 -2.67
C VAL A 226 1.82 -29.96 -2.79
N GLU A 227 2.35 -31.15 -2.48
CA GLU A 227 3.79 -31.45 -2.55
C GLU A 227 4.37 -31.16 -3.94
N ASP A 228 3.66 -31.55 -5.00
CA ASP A 228 4.07 -31.30 -6.39
C ASP A 228 4.12 -29.79 -6.70
N GLY A 229 3.31 -28.97 -6.04
CA GLY A 229 3.36 -27.51 -6.14
C GLY A 229 4.53 -26.87 -5.39
N LEU A 230 5.03 -27.51 -4.33
CA LEU A 230 6.18 -27.03 -3.56
C LEU A 230 7.53 -27.33 -4.24
N GLU A 231 7.57 -28.30 -5.15
CA GLU A 231 8.72 -28.62 -6.00
C GLU A 231 9.02 -27.56 -7.10
N GLY A 232 8.26 -26.46 -7.15
CA GLY A 232 8.47 -25.36 -8.10
C GLY A 232 7.78 -25.54 -9.44
N LEU A 233 8.37 -24.99 -10.50
CA LEU A 233 7.76 -24.91 -11.84
C LEU A 233 8.01 -26.16 -12.70
N ASN A 234 7.92 -27.35 -12.08
CA ASN A 234 7.96 -28.62 -12.80
C ASN A 234 6.63 -28.91 -13.55
N GLU A 235 6.57 -30.04 -14.25
CA GLU A 235 5.44 -30.42 -15.11
C GLU A 235 4.27 -31.09 -14.36
N LYS A 236 4.41 -31.33 -13.06
CA LYS A 236 3.34 -31.96 -12.27
C LYS A 236 2.27 -30.93 -11.93
N GLN A 237 1.02 -31.25 -12.22
CA GLN A 237 -0.13 -30.39 -11.96
C GLN A 237 -0.40 -30.24 -10.45
N THR A 238 -0.89 -29.07 -10.03
CA THR A 238 -1.15 -28.76 -8.62
C THR A 238 -2.22 -27.68 -8.50
N LYS A 239 -2.87 -27.60 -7.35
CA LYS A 239 -3.66 -26.45 -6.91
C LYS A 239 -3.34 -26.17 -5.44
N LEU A 240 -2.86 -24.97 -5.17
CA LEU A 240 -2.43 -24.53 -3.83
C LEU A 240 -3.46 -23.62 -3.19
N ALA A 241 -3.41 -23.48 -1.85
CA ALA A 241 -4.31 -22.60 -1.09
C ALA A 241 -4.18 -21.12 -1.48
N SER A 242 -3.03 -20.71 -2.01
CA SER A 242 -2.81 -19.40 -2.64
C SER A 242 -3.80 -19.09 -3.77
N TYR A 243 -4.41 -20.10 -4.41
CA TYR A 243 -5.43 -19.91 -5.44
C TYR A 243 -6.65 -19.09 -4.95
N TRP A 244 -7.05 -19.26 -3.68
CA TRP A 244 -8.15 -18.52 -3.08
C TRP A 244 -7.74 -17.54 -1.98
N ASN A 245 -6.51 -17.62 -1.48
CA ASN A 245 -6.01 -16.80 -0.37
C ASN A 245 -5.05 -15.67 -0.77
N THR A 246 -4.75 -15.48 -2.06
CA THR A 246 -3.79 -14.47 -2.51
C THR A 246 -4.44 -13.37 -3.36
N PRO A 247 -4.73 -12.19 -2.77
CA PRO A 247 -5.06 -10.99 -3.52
C PRO A 247 -3.92 -10.57 -4.44
N PHE A 248 -4.24 -10.13 -5.66
CA PHE A 248 -3.24 -9.70 -6.62
C PHE A 248 -3.73 -8.52 -7.46
N ASN A 249 -2.76 -7.74 -7.97
CA ASN A 249 -2.97 -6.68 -8.96
C ASN A 249 -2.32 -6.99 -10.31
N LYS A 250 -1.67 -8.15 -10.42
CA LYS A 250 -1.00 -8.63 -11.62
C LYS A 250 -1.00 -10.16 -11.63
N ILE A 251 -1.36 -10.75 -12.77
CA ILE A 251 -1.29 -12.19 -13.02
C ILE A 251 -0.20 -12.48 -14.06
N CYS A 252 0.53 -13.57 -13.86
CA CYS A 252 1.55 -14.09 -14.77
C CYS A 252 1.12 -15.49 -15.19
N LEU A 253 1.02 -15.73 -16.50
CA LEU A 253 0.63 -17.00 -17.09
C LEU A 253 1.81 -17.54 -17.89
N GLY A 254 2.07 -18.84 -17.76
CA GLY A 254 3.17 -19.50 -18.47
C GLY A 254 2.74 -20.82 -19.08
N MET A 255 3.26 -21.11 -20.26
CA MET A 255 3.11 -22.41 -20.93
C MET A 255 4.48 -22.98 -21.23
N LYS A 256 4.66 -24.26 -20.92
CA LYS A 256 5.86 -25.03 -21.25
C LYS A 256 5.55 -25.95 -22.43
N VAL A 257 6.23 -25.75 -23.55
CA VAL A 257 6.11 -26.57 -24.75
C VAL A 257 7.51 -26.89 -25.26
N ASN A 258 7.78 -28.16 -25.59
CA ASN A 258 9.08 -28.61 -26.09
C ASN A 258 10.28 -28.17 -25.22
N GLY A 259 10.11 -28.20 -23.89
CA GLY A 259 11.15 -27.83 -22.93
C GLY A 259 11.30 -26.33 -22.67
N ALA A 260 10.70 -25.45 -23.47
CA ALA A 260 10.75 -24.00 -23.30
C ALA A 260 9.50 -23.49 -22.60
N THR A 261 9.67 -22.64 -21.58
CA THR A 261 8.55 -21.94 -20.92
C THR A 261 8.51 -20.50 -21.35
N LYS A 262 7.36 -20.06 -21.85
CA LYS A 262 7.10 -18.65 -22.21
C LYS A 262 6.03 -18.08 -21.32
N TRP A 263 6.11 -16.78 -21.07
CA TRP A 263 5.26 -16.10 -20.10
C TRP A 263 4.64 -14.83 -20.67
N ILE A 264 3.44 -14.53 -20.18
CA ILE A 264 2.74 -13.27 -20.38
C ILE A 264 2.17 -12.78 -19.06
N ALA A 265 2.00 -11.46 -18.91
CA ALA A 265 1.39 -10.90 -17.72
C ALA A 265 0.38 -9.80 -18.04
N LEU A 266 -0.59 -9.66 -17.14
CA LEU A 266 -1.63 -8.66 -17.20
C LEU A 266 -1.81 -8.03 -15.82
N ASN A 267 -1.96 -6.70 -15.79
CA ASN A 267 -2.41 -6.01 -14.59
C ASN A 267 -3.92 -6.26 -14.43
N TYR A 268 -4.30 -6.91 -13.34
CA TYR A 268 -5.68 -7.26 -13.03
C TYR A 268 -5.84 -7.29 -11.50
N THR A 269 -6.71 -6.46 -10.96
CA THR A 269 -6.89 -6.32 -9.50
C THR A 269 -8.07 -7.14 -9.02
N THR A 270 -7.82 -8.08 -8.11
CA THR A 270 -8.84 -8.96 -7.55
C THR A 270 -8.40 -9.54 -6.20
N ASN A 271 -9.36 -10.13 -5.48
CA ASN A 271 -9.14 -10.74 -4.17
C ASN A 271 -8.45 -12.11 -4.24
N SER A 272 -8.61 -12.84 -5.34
CA SER A 272 -7.90 -14.11 -5.63
C SER A 272 -8.25 -14.62 -7.03
N LEU A 273 -7.54 -15.63 -7.53
CA LEU A 273 -7.90 -16.26 -8.81
C LEU A 273 -9.24 -17.00 -8.70
N HIS A 274 -9.49 -17.64 -7.56
CA HIS A 274 -10.78 -18.25 -7.22
C HIS A 274 -11.94 -17.26 -7.37
N SER A 275 -11.84 -16.05 -6.80
CA SER A 275 -12.94 -15.05 -6.84
C SER A 275 -13.30 -14.58 -8.26
N VAL A 276 -12.37 -14.67 -9.21
CA VAL A 276 -12.63 -14.32 -10.62
C VAL A 276 -13.32 -15.47 -11.36
N ILE A 277 -13.05 -16.71 -10.96
CA ILE A 277 -13.49 -17.93 -11.64
C ILE A 277 -14.80 -18.50 -11.07
N GLU A 278 -15.04 -18.38 -9.76
CA GLU A 278 -16.01 -19.18 -9.00
C GLU A 278 -17.46 -19.08 -9.47
N ASP A 279 -17.89 -17.90 -9.94
CA ASP A 279 -19.25 -17.64 -10.39
C ASP A 279 -19.54 -18.18 -11.80
N GLY A 280 -18.52 -18.65 -12.52
CA GLY A 280 -18.61 -19.15 -13.89
C GLY A 280 -18.95 -18.09 -14.95
N THR A 281 -19.00 -16.80 -14.59
CA THR A 281 -19.34 -15.72 -15.52
C THR A 281 -18.13 -15.27 -16.32
N PHE A 282 -18.35 -14.99 -17.61
CA PHE A 282 -17.30 -14.46 -18.49
C PHE A 282 -16.79 -13.11 -17.97
N LYS A 283 -15.47 -12.97 -17.90
CA LYS A 283 -14.80 -11.71 -17.55
C LYS A 283 -13.66 -11.45 -18.53
N GLY A 284 -13.85 -10.45 -19.38
CA GLY A 284 -12.88 -10.08 -20.42
C GLY A 284 -11.51 -9.68 -19.85
N THR A 285 -10.47 -9.94 -20.62
CA THR A 285 -9.10 -9.49 -20.33
C THR A 285 -8.54 -8.68 -21.50
N THR A 286 -7.30 -8.21 -21.36
CA THR A 286 -6.64 -7.34 -22.35
C THR A 286 -5.19 -7.78 -22.63
N PHE A 287 -4.89 -9.09 -22.60
CA PHE A 287 -3.56 -9.57 -23.00
C PHE A 287 -3.32 -9.33 -24.49
N GLY A 288 -4.36 -9.54 -25.30
CA GLY A 288 -4.34 -9.45 -26.75
C GLY A 288 -3.82 -10.72 -27.44
N ARG A 289 -4.35 -10.97 -28.63
CA ARG A 289 -4.02 -12.12 -29.50
C ARG A 289 -2.51 -12.38 -29.62
N LYS A 290 -1.71 -11.33 -29.81
CA LYS A 290 -0.25 -11.45 -29.96
C LYS A 290 0.41 -12.04 -28.71
N ALA A 291 -0.03 -11.64 -27.52
CA ALA A 291 0.50 -12.16 -26.27
C ALA A 291 0.15 -13.65 -26.10
N TRP A 292 -1.11 -14.01 -26.32
CA TRP A 292 -1.54 -15.42 -26.31
C TRP A 292 -0.73 -16.28 -27.28
N LYS A 293 -0.61 -15.86 -28.54
CA LYS A 293 0.22 -16.57 -29.52
C LYS A 293 1.69 -16.66 -29.13
N SER A 294 2.23 -15.70 -28.37
CA SER A 294 3.64 -15.74 -27.96
C SER A 294 3.95 -16.84 -26.95
N LEU A 295 2.95 -17.47 -26.31
CA LEU A 295 3.16 -18.55 -25.35
C LEU A 295 3.66 -19.85 -26.00
N ILE A 296 3.40 -20.06 -27.29
CA ILE A 296 3.77 -21.28 -28.03
C ILE A 296 4.40 -20.86 -29.37
N ASP A 297 5.62 -21.34 -29.64
CA ASP A 297 6.28 -21.13 -30.93
C ASP A 297 5.44 -21.68 -32.08
N ASP A 298 5.42 -20.95 -33.20
CA ASP A 298 4.69 -21.30 -34.42
C ASP A 298 3.19 -21.57 -34.20
N SER A 299 2.61 -21.00 -33.15
CA SER A 299 1.19 -21.14 -32.86
C SER A 299 0.30 -20.50 -33.92
N TYR A 300 -0.82 -21.16 -34.19
CA TYR A 300 -1.87 -20.67 -35.09
C TYR A 300 -3.21 -20.59 -34.36
N LEU A 301 -3.91 -19.50 -34.62
CA LEU A 301 -5.31 -19.28 -34.25
C LEU A 301 -6.00 -18.77 -35.51
N GLN A 302 -7.27 -19.08 -35.71
CA GLN A 302 -8.02 -18.44 -36.80
C GLN A 302 -8.12 -16.93 -36.57
N GLU A 303 -8.34 -16.15 -37.64
CA GLU A 303 -7.99 -14.73 -37.64
C GLU A 303 -8.90 -13.81 -36.82
N ASN A 304 -10.15 -14.21 -36.56
CA ASN A 304 -11.20 -13.33 -36.05
C ASN A 304 -11.73 -13.76 -34.66
N CYS A 305 -12.81 -13.12 -34.21
CA CYS A 305 -13.38 -13.14 -32.85
C CYS A 305 -12.43 -12.59 -31.76
N ASN A 306 -11.35 -13.31 -31.46
CA ASN A 306 -10.34 -12.95 -30.44
C ASN A 306 -10.91 -12.65 -29.04
N GLU A 307 -11.98 -13.35 -28.65
CA GLU A 307 -12.55 -13.20 -27.30
C GLU A 307 -11.60 -13.82 -26.28
N GLU A 308 -11.12 -13.00 -25.34
CA GLU A 308 -10.16 -13.40 -24.31
C GLU A 308 -10.68 -13.08 -22.91
N GLY A 309 -10.34 -13.93 -21.95
CA GLY A 309 -10.75 -13.70 -20.57
C GLY A 309 -10.85 -14.94 -19.72
N PHE A 310 -11.57 -14.76 -18.63
CA PHE A 310 -11.94 -15.80 -17.68
C PHE A 310 -13.32 -16.38 -18.02
N ASN A 311 -13.50 -17.68 -17.82
CA ASN A 311 -14.77 -18.40 -18.01
C ASN A 311 -15.42 -18.17 -19.39
N ILE A 312 -14.66 -18.35 -20.46
CA ILE A 312 -15.18 -18.28 -21.82
C ILE A 312 -16.07 -19.50 -22.07
N GLN A 313 -17.29 -19.24 -22.55
CA GLN A 313 -18.26 -20.25 -22.92
C GLN A 313 -18.68 -20.05 -24.38
N GLY A 314 -17.96 -20.68 -25.31
CA GLY A 314 -18.38 -20.77 -26.70
C GLY A 314 -19.44 -21.86 -26.84
N VAL A 315 -20.67 -21.48 -27.15
CA VAL A 315 -21.77 -22.42 -27.46
C VAL A 315 -22.18 -22.23 -28.91
N TYR A 316 -21.88 -23.22 -29.73
CA TYR A 316 -22.33 -23.27 -31.12
C TYR A 316 -23.41 -24.34 -31.29
N ASN A 317 -24.57 -23.92 -31.77
CA ASN A 317 -25.68 -24.83 -32.09
C ASN A 317 -25.84 -24.92 -33.61
N TYR A 318 -25.80 -26.13 -34.16
CA TYR A 318 -26.12 -26.41 -35.56
C TYR A 318 -27.08 -27.59 -35.67
N GLY A 319 -28.36 -27.30 -35.91
CA GLY A 319 -29.41 -28.32 -35.90
C GLY A 319 -29.52 -28.98 -34.52
N THR A 320 -29.32 -30.31 -34.46
CA THR A 320 -29.27 -31.10 -33.23
C THR A 320 -27.87 -31.25 -32.63
N SER A 321 -26.83 -30.74 -33.31
CA SER A 321 -25.44 -30.83 -32.86
C SER A 321 -25.05 -29.57 -32.08
N GLN A 322 -24.48 -29.77 -30.90
CA GLN A 322 -23.94 -28.69 -30.07
C GLN A 322 -22.42 -28.88 -29.91
N TRP A 323 -21.66 -27.86 -30.30
CA TRP A 323 -20.22 -27.79 -30.10
C TRP A 323 -19.95 -26.75 -29.03
N ASN A 324 -19.31 -27.18 -27.96
CA ASN A 324 -18.99 -26.31 -26.84
C ASN A 324 -17.47 -26.20 -26.75
N MET A 325 -16.93 -25.00 -26.95
CA MET A 325 -15.55 -24.72 -26.60
C MET A 325 -15.56 -23.89 -25.34
N LYS A 326 -15.05 -24.45 -24.24
CA LYS A 326 -15.06 -23.75 -22.96
C LYS A 326 -13.65 -23.64 -22.42
N ILE A 327 -13.29 -22.47 -21.90
CA ILE A 327 -11.94 -22.18 -21.43
C ILE A 327 -12.01 -21.36 -20.16
N ARG A 328 -11.24 -21.76 -19.14
CA ARG A 328 -11.22 -21.05 -17.85
C ARG A 328 -10.41 -19.77 -17.91
N ILE A 329 -9.27 -19.80 -18.58
CA ILE A 329 -8.42 -18.62 -18.79
C ILE A 329 -7.81 -18.76 -20.18
N GLY A 330 -8.17 -17.92 -21.14
CA GLY A 330 -7.68 -18.11 -22.50
C GLY A 330 -8.19 -17.11 -23.51
N LEU A 331 -8.03 -17.50 -24.77
CA LEU A 331 -8.55 -16.82 -25.94
C LEU A 331 -9.19 -17.85 -26.88
N VAL A 332 -10.36 -17.51 -27.42
CA VAL A 332 -11.05 -18.24 -28.48
C VAL A 332 -11.06 -17.43 -29.77
N ALA A 333 -11.02 -18.13 -30.91
CA ALA A 333 -11.05 -17.52 -32.23
C ALA A 333 -11.77 -18.43 -33.25
N ASN A 334 -12.18 -17.82 -34.35
CA ASN A 334 -12.72 -18.45 -35.55
C ASN A 334 -12.39 -17.62 -36.80
N ASN A 335 -12.90 -18.05 -37.95
CA ASN A 335 -12.79 -17.30 -39.20
C ASN A 335 -13.83 -16.18 -39.33
N GLN A 336 -14.84 -16.09 -38.45
CA GLN A 336 -15.93 -15.12 -38.53
C GLN A 336 -15.74 -13.96 -37.55
N ASN A 337 -16.40 -12.82 -37.79
CA ASN A 337 -16.28 -11.67 -36.87
C ASN A 337 -16.97 -11.89 -35.51
N ASN A 338 -17.95 -12.81 -35.45
CA ASN A 338 -18.68 -13.13 -34.23
C ASN A 338 -18.05 -14.34 -33.52
N CYS A 339 -18.17 -14.41 -32.20
CA CYS A 339 -17.63 -15.51 -31.38
C CYS A 339 -18.60 -16.69 -31.19
N GLY A 340 -19.66 -16.78 -32.00
CA GLY A 340 -20.69 -17.81 -31.84
C GLY A 340 -20.30 -19.19 -32.37
N THR A 341 -19.22 -19.27 -33.15
CA THR A 341 -18.78 -20.49 -33.84
C THR A 341 -17.28 -20.74 -33.67
N CYS A 342 -16.71 -20.33 -32.53
CA CYS A 342 -15.30 -20.52 -32.22
C CYS A 342 -14.89 -21.99 -32.38
N ASP A 343 -13.79 -22.23 -33.09
CA ASP A 343 -13.22 -23.55 -33.35
C ASP A 343 -11.68 -23.59 -33.22
N SER A 344 -11.04 -22.49 -32.80
CA SER A 344 -9.64 -22.46 -32.36
C SER A 344 -9.47 -21.75 -31.02
N CYS A 345 -8.49 -22.21 -30.22
CA CYS A 345 -8.19 -21.58 -28.94
C CYS A 345 -6.79 -21.84 -28.41
N ILE A 346 -6.47 -21.09 -27.35
CA ILE A 346 -5.31 -21.28 -26.49
C ILE A 346 -5.69 -20.86 -25.08
N GLY A 347 -5.30 -21.65 -24.07
CA GLY A 347 -5.60 -21.31 -22.69
C GLY A 347 -5.44 -22.46 -21.71
N PHE A 348 -5.98 -22.26 -20.52
CA PHE A 348 -5.97 -23.19 -19.40
C PHE A 348 -7.40 -23.62 -19.09
N GLY A 349 -7.57 -24.90 -18.76
CA GLY A 349 -8.87 -25.49 -18.46
C GLY A 349 -9.82 -25.50 -19.65
N THR A 350 -9.34 -26.04 -20.77
CA THR A 350 -10.11 -26.24 -22.01
C THR A 350 -10.98 -27.49 -21.91
N SER A 351 -12.14 -27.51 -22.56
CA SER A 351 -12.98 -28.70 -22.77
C SER A 351 -13.74 -28.64 -24.08
#